data_AF-A0A915UYN0-F1
#
_entry.id   AF-A0A915UYN0-F1
#
_cell.length_a   1.000
_cell.length_b   1.000
_cell.length_c   1.000
_cell.angle_alpha   90.00
_cell.angle_beta   90.00
_cell.angle_gamma   90.00
#
_symmetry.space_group_name_H-M   'P 1'
#
loop_
_entity.id
_entity.type
_entity.pdbx_description
1 polymer ?
#
loop_
_entity_poly.entity_id
_entity_poly.type
_entity_poly.pdbx_seq_one_letter_code
_entity_poly.pdbx_strand_id
1 'polypeptide(L)'
;MDKPSFFAEVARQLRNPSVPEDALDFAVRAFLAWEPYENTAACWNPLATTLRYGGECQSWNLPGNSARVQQYPSRECGIRATADTLNYTFNGNGRAYQAIRRMMAKQGFDEAALVAELRRWVGSEGYARAVVSRWRELYYGSSGGGPSGYTFCAWEDERCNFSGMADVAYGANGQFAYRQGVAGGIACNNSVFGDPAYGVRKACYVRQTGSSPAQCPGQYRAEYFANRDLSGSPVLVRCEGWPIRHDWSGGSPGSGVPDDGFSARWTVRARIESGTYTFIARADDGVRVWLDGDLIIDAWQDQPPTEYRNTRFVSAGEHTIRVEYYENGGGALAEFRWEQSSAPASCQGQPIALEQRVEGRLSNATSSVSYCLHASAGQIISARMFALGDDSLDTHLKVWSVEGQLLAENDDGLNIGYNSFLSVRLPQDGVYRIEARATAAARGATHCGRRPASRRL
;
A
#
# COMPACT_ATOMS: atom_id res chain seq x y z
N MET A 1 -24.35 1.20 -47.49
CA MET A 1 -22.91 1.51 -47.31
C MET A 1 -22.85 2.59 -46.25
N ASP A 2 -22.22 2.30 -45.11
CA ASP A 2 -22.04 3.29 -44.06
C ASP A 2 -21.16 4.43 -44.57
N LYS A 3 -21.60 5.67 -44.33
CA LYS A 3 -20.80 6.84 -44.69
C LYS A 3 -19.54 6.83 -43.82
N PRO A 4 -18.33 7.00 -44.39
CA PRO A 4 -17.09 7.07 -43.61
C PRO A 4 -17.18 8.19 -42.58
N SER A 5 -16.54 8.04 -41.42
CA SER A 5 -16.63 9.01 -40.33
C SER A 5 -16.17 10.42 -40.76
N PHE A 6 -16.67 11.44 -40.07
CA PHE A 6 -16.35 12.84 -40.39
C PHE A 6 -14.82 13.07 -40.40
N PHE A 7 -14.12 12.52 -39.41
CA PHE A 7 -12.67 12.64 -39.28
C PHE A 7 -11.88 11.87 -40.34
N ALA A 8 -12.36 10.69 -40.77
CA ALA A 8 -11.73 9.95 -41.87
C ALA A 8 -11.81 10.69 -43.22
N GLU A 9 -12.83 11.52 -43.42
CA GLU A 9 -12.97 12.36 -44.62
C GLU A 9 -12.12 13.64 -44.51
N VAL A 10 -12.01 14.24 -43.32
CA VAL A 10 -11.07 15.35 -43.05
C VAL A 10 -9.64 14.91 -43.35
N ALA A 11 -9.23 13.74 -42.83
CA ALA A 11 -7.90 13.18 -43.04
C ALA A 11 -7.52 13.06 -44.52
N ARG A 12 -8.47 12.72 -45.40
CA ARG A 12 -8.24 12.62 -46.85
C ARG A 12 -7.93 13.96 -47.52
N GLN A 13 -8.36 15.08 -46.93
CA GLN A 13 -8.17 16.43 -47.48
C GLN A 13 -6.91 17.14 -46.96
N LEU A 14 -6.16 16.54 -46.02
CA LEU A 14 -4.98 17.15 -45.39
C LEU A 14 -3.69 17.06 -46.21
N ARG A 15 -3.75 16.71 -47.50
CA ARG A 15 -2.54 16.58 -48.35
C ARG A 15 -1.91 17.96 -48.62
N ASN A 16 -1.12 18.44 -47.67
CA ASN A 16 -0.32 19.66 -47.80
C ASN A 16 1.15 19.27 -48.08
N PRO A 17 1.70 19.63 -49.26
CA PRO A 17 3.07 19.26 -49.63
C PRO A 17 4.15 19.95 -48.77
N SER A 18 3.79 20.94 -47.95
CA SER A 18 4.72 21.66 -47.06
C SER A 18 4.84 21.04 -45.67
N VAL A 19 4.06 20.00 -45.34
CA VAL A 19 4.05 19.35 -44.02
C VAL A 19 4.73 17.98 -44.13
N PRO A 20 5.65 17.62 -43.21
CA PRO A 20 6.26 16.29 -43.18
C PRO A 20 5.19 15.17 -43.12
N GLU A 21 5.39 14.10 -43.90
CA GLU A 21 4.44 13.00 -44.04
C GLU A 21 4.16 12.29 -42.69
N ASP A 22 5.16 12.23 -41.81
CA ASP A 22 5.04 11.64 -40.48
C ASP A 22 4.22 12.50 -39.49
N ALA A 23 4.29 13.83 -39.63
CA ALA A 23 3.46 14.77 -38.88
C ALA A 23 2.01 14.71 -39.36
N LEU A 24 1.81 14.58 -40.68
CA LEU A 24 0.50 14.38 -41.28
C LEU A 24 -0.14 13.06 -40.82
N ASP A 25 0.60 11.95 -40.87
CA ASP A 25 0.16 10.64 -40.41
C ASP A 25 -0.12 10.59 -38.89
N PHE A 26 0.70 11.26 -38.09
CA PHE A 26 0.43 11.44 -36.67
C PHE A 26 -0.87 12.23 -36.44
N ALA A 27 -1.03 13.39 -37.09
CA ALA A 27 -2.20 14.24 -36.91
C ALA A 27 -3.49 13.48 -37.26
N VAL A 28 -3.50 12.75 -38.38
CA VAL A 28 -4.62 11.90 -38.78
C VAL A 28 -4.98 10.87 -37.70
N ARG A 29 -4.00 10.15 -37.16
CA ARG A 29 -4.23 9.16 -36.11
C ARG A 29 -4.66 9.80 -34.78
N ALA A 30 -4.12 10.97 -34.45
CA ALA A 30 -4.51 11.74 -33.27
C ALA A 30 -5.98 12.19 -33.36
N PHE A 31 -6.47 12.52 -34.57
CA PHE A 31 -7.88 12.81 -34.80
C PHE A 31 -8.76 11.57 -34.70
N LEU A 32 -8.35 10.44 -35.29
CA LEU A 32 -9.12 9.20 -35.19
C LEU A 32 -9.19 8.66 -33.76
N ALA A 33 -8.17 8.91 -32.93
CA ALA A 33 -8.22 8.60 -31.49
C ALA A 33 -9.32 9.36 -30.73
N TRP A 34 -9.87 10.43 -31.30
CA TRP A 34 -10.98 11.20 -30.75
C TRP A 34 -12.35 10.63 -31.14
N GLU A 35 -12.43 9.76 -32.15
CA GLU A 35 -13.67 9.23 -32.73
C GLU A 35 -14.66 8.63 -31.70
N PRO A 36 -14.23 7.88 -30.66
CA PRO A 36 -15.14 7.36 -29.64
C PRO A 36 -15.88 8.43 -28.84
N TYR A 37 -15.42 9.69 -28.90
CA TYR A 37 -15.93 10.81 -28.10
C TYR A 37 -16.80 11.79 -28.91
N GLU A 38 -16.99 11.55 -30.21
CA GLU A 38 -17.73 12.41 -31.17
C GLU A 38 -19.18 12.71 -30.75
N ASN A 39 -19.79 11.86 -29.92
CA ASN A 39 -21.20 11.95 -29.50
C ASN A 39 -21.42 12.24 -27.99
N THR A 40 -20.38 12.70 -27.27
CA THR A 40 -20.48 13.04 -25.83
C THR A 40 -20.83 14.53 -25.62
N ALA A 41 -21.17 14.93 -24.38
CA ALA A 41 -21.39 16.33 -24.00
C ALA A 41 -20.15 17.25 -24.14
N ALA A 42 -19.03 16.71 -24.62
CA ALA A 42 -17.94 17.48 -25.20
C ALA A 42 -18.43 18.12 -26.49
N CYS A 43 -19.14 19.24 -26.37
CA CYS A 43 -19.79 19.92 -27.47
C CYS A 43 -18.81 20.60 -28.45
N TRP A 44 -17.62 20.06 -28.78
CA TRP A 44 -16.76 20.71 -29.80
C TRP A 44 -15.67 19.87 -30.48
N ASN A 45 -15.48 20.18 -31.78
CA ASN A 45 -14.39 19.77 -32.68
C ASN A 45 -13.13 20.59 -32.36
N PRO A 46 -11.98 20.00 -32.00
CA PRO A 46 -10.74 20.70 -31.60
C PRO A 46 -10.16 21.72 -32.61
N LEU A 47 -10.82 21.92 -33.74
CA LEU A 47 -10.46 22.85 -34.80
C LEU A 47 -11.57 23.82 -35.21
N ALA A 48 -12.68 23.97 -34.48
CA ALA A 48 -13.71 24.86 -35.02
C ALA A 48 -13.17 26.28 -35.23
N THR A 49 -13.43 26.72 -36.44
CA THR A 49 -12.54 27.65 -37.10
C THR A 49 -12.93 29.06 -36.65
N THR A 50 -11.93 29.90 -36.44
CA THR A 50 -12.15 31.36 -36.40
C THR A 50 -11.98 31.99 -37.79
N LEU A 51 -11.68 31.17 -38.80
CA LEU A 51 -11.39 31.60 -40.16
C LEU A 51 -12.70 31.72 -40.95
N ARG A 52 -12.97 32.92 -41.47
CA ARG A 52 -14.02 33.12 -42.47
C ARG A 52 -13.62 32.36 -43.73
N TYR A 53 -14.41 31.35 -44.10
CA TYR A 53 -14.27 30.70 -45.40
C TYR A 53 -15.07 31.48 -46.45
N GLY A 54 -14.45 31.85 -47.57
CA GLY A 54 -15.14 32.51 -48.69
C GLY A 54 -16.04 31.53 -49.47
N GLY A 55 -17.17 32.01 -50.01
CA GLY A 55 -18.08 31.22 -50.87
C GLY A 55 -19.33 30.65 -50.16
N GLU A 56 -19.92 29.57 -50.70
CA GLU A 56 -21.18 28.93 -50.25
C GLU A 56 -21.14 28.36 -48.81
N CYS A 57 -19.96 28.27 -48.17
CA CYS A 57 -19.79 27.74 -46.82
C CYS A 57 -19.72 28.85 -45.73
N GLN A 58 -20.25 30.05 -45.98
CA GLN A 58 -20.28 31.15 -45.01
C GLN A 58 -21.36 30.96 -43.94
N SER A 59 -21.01 31.14 -42.65
CA SER A 59 -22.00 31.33 -41.57
C SER A 59 -22.02 32.79 -41.14
N TRP A 60 -23.19 33.43 -41.18
CA TRP A 60 -23.34 34.89 -41.06
C TRP A 60 -23.65 35.41 -39.65
N ASN A 61 -23.75 34.56 -38.61
CA ASN A 61 -24.14 35.03 -37.27
C ASN A 61 -23.66 34.08 -36.14
N LEU A 62 -22.84 34.58 -35.19
CA LEU A 62 -23.16 34.68 -33.75
C LEU A 62 -21.92 34.84 -32.82
N PRO A 63 -22.04 35.60 -31.71
CA PRO A 63 -21.04 35.74 -30.66
C PRO A 63 -21.12 34.60 -29.63
N GLY A 64 -19.94 34.12 -29.18
CA GLY A 64 -19.77 33.36 -27.94
C GLY A 64 -20.27 31.90 -27.92
N ASN A 65 -19.33 30.97 -27.65
CA ASN A 65 -19.51 29.55 -27.29
C ASN A 65 -19.59 28.50 -28.43
N SER A 66 -18.42 27.96 -28.79
CA SER A 66 -17.99 26.54 -28.76
C SER A 66 -18.90 25.35 -29.16
N ALA A 67 -19.88 25.43 -30.08
CA ALA A 67 -20.66 24.23 -30.49
C ALA A 67 -20.99 24.10 -31.99
N ARG A 68 -20.04 24.16 -32.95
CA ARG A 68 -20.42 24.52 -34.35
C ARG A 68 -19.68 23.88 -35.56
N VAL A 69 -19.30 22.59 -35.57
CA VAL A 69 -19.13 21.87 -36.89
C VAL A 69 -20.48 21.66 -37.57
N GLN A 70 -21.53 21.44 -36.78
CA GLN A 70 -22.92 21.28 -37.23
C GLN A 70 -23.56 22.56 -37.78
N GLN A 71 -22.78 23.63 -38.00
CA GLN A 71 -23.30 24.92 -38.45
C GLN A 71 -22.76 25.40 -39.79
N TYR A 72 -21.90 24.58 -40.38
CA TYR A 72 -21.67 24.72 -41.78
C TYR A 72 -22.93 24.28 -42.54
N PRO A 73 -23.25 24.92 -43.68
CA PRO A 73 -24.44 24.61 -44.46
C PRO A 73 -24.54 23.15 -44.91
N SER A 74 -23.41 22.42 -44.93
CA SER A 74 -23.36 20.99 -45.20
C SER A 74 -22.22 20.29 -44.47
N ARG A 75 -22.29 18.95 -44.43
CA ARG A 75 -21.23 18.07 -43.93
C ARG A 75 -19.91 18.29 -44.69
N GLU A 76 -19.97 18.46 -46.01
CA GLU A 76 -18.79 18.74 -46.85
C GLU A 76 -18.14 20.08 -46.51
N CYS A 77 -18.92 21.10 -46.16
CA CYS A 77 -18.38 22.38 -45.70
C CYS A 77 -17.67 22.24 -44.34
N GLY A 78 -18.23 21.45 -43.41
CA GLY A 78 -17.58 21.17 -42.13
C GLY A 78 -16.25 20.43 -42.28
N ILE A 79 -16.19 19.45 -43.20
CA ILE A 79 -14.96 18.71 -43.50
C ILE A 79 -13.87 19.64 -44.06
N ARG A 80 -14.18 20.43 -45.10
CA ARG A 80 -13.23 21.35 -45.74
C ARG A 80 -12.69 22.38 -44.74
N ALA A 81 -13.58 23.04 -43.99
CA ALA A 81 -13.18 24.05 -43.01
C ALA A 81 -12.27 23.49 -41.91
N THR A 82 -12.49 22.23 -41.50
CA THR A 82 -11.64 21.53 -40.52
C THR A 82 -10.26 21.21 -41.12
N ALA A 83 -10.21 20.71 -42.35
CA ALA A 83 -8.96 20.44 -43.06
C ALA A 83 -8.12 21.72 -43.29
N ASP A 84 -8.76 22.83 -43.66
CA ASP A 84 -8.07 24.11 -43.87
C ASP A 84 -7.54 24.72 -42.57
N THR A 85 -8.25 24.53 -41.45
CA THR A 85 -7.77 24.95 -40.13
C THR A 85 -6.55 24.15 -39.69
N LEU A 86 -6.47 22.88 -40.06
CA LEU A 86 -5.26 22.07 -39.85
C LEU A 86 -4.12 22.55 -40.73
N ASN A 87 -4.36 22.80 -42.01
CA ASN A 87 -3.37 23.38 -42.91
C ASN A 87 -2.85 24.74 -42.41
N TYR A 88 -3.74 25.60 -41.89
CA TYR A 88 -3.39 26.88 -41.29
C TYR A 88 -2.60 26.72 -39.98
N THR A 89 -2.89 25.68 -39.21
CA THR A 89 -2.18 25.34 -37.97
C THR A 89 -0.70 25.04 -38.23
N PHE A 90 -0.38 24.36 -39.32
CA PHE A 90 1.01 24.07 -39.72
C PHE A 90 1.80 25.32 -40.16
N ASN A 91 1.12 26.39 -40.63
CA ASN A 91 1.76 27.63 -41.12
C ASN A 91 1.86 28.77 -40.07
N GLY A 92 1.38 28.53 -38.85
CA GLY A 92 1.70 29.28 -37.62
C GLY A 92 1.67 30.83 -37.65
N ASN A 93 0.54 31.45 -37.27
CA ASN A 93 0.51 32.84 -36.75
C ASN A 93 -0.61 33.11 -35.70
N GLY A 94 -1.34 32.08 -35.23
CA GLY A 94 -2.47 32.26 -34.29
C GLY A 94 -2.09 32.09 -32.82
N ARG A 95 -2.55 32.98 -31.92
CA ARG A 95 -2.20 32.96 -30.47
C ARG A 95 -2.90 31.87 -29.61
N ALA A 96 -3.87 31.14 -30.15
CA ALA A 96 -4.69 30.18 -29.39
C ALA A 96 -4.35 28.71 -29.71
N TYR A 97 -4.43 27.85 -28.69
CA TYR A 97 -4.25 26.38 -28.78
C TYR A 97 -2.86 25.94 -29.22
N GLN A 98 -1.84 26.62 -28.70
CA GLN A 98 -0.44 26.45 -29.11
C GLN A 98 0.09 25.04 -28.81
N ALA A 99 -0.34 24.42 -27.71
CA ALA A 99 0.11 23.07 -27.37
C ALA A 99 -0.44 22.04 -28.35
N ILE A 100 -1.73 22.10 -28.68
CA ILE A 100 -2.36 21.22 -29.68
C ILE A 100 -1.71 21.43 -31.06
N ARG A 101 -1.47 22.68 -31.46
CA ARG A 101 -0.85 23.02 -32.75
C ARG A 101 0.56 22.43 -32.89
N ARG A 102 1.40 22.62 -31.87
CA ARG A 102 2.78 22.08 -31.84
C ARG A 102 2.78 20.56 -31.83
N MET A 103 1.86 19.94 -31.10
CA MET A 103 1.72 18.49 -31.05
C MET A 103 1.31 17.92 -32.42
N MET A 104 0.31 18.49 -33.09
CA MET A 104 -0.08 18.05 -34.44
C MET A 104 1.05 18.22 -35.48
N ALA A 105 1.88 19.24 -35.33
CA ALA A 105 3.06 19.47 -36.17
C ALA A 105 4.29 18.62 -35.78
N LYS A 106 4.18 17.74 -34.78
CA LYS A 106 5.30 17.01 -34.17
C LYS A 106 6.47 17.91 -33.72
N GLN A 107 6.15 19.14 -33.31
CA GLN A 107 7.10 20.14 -32.82
C GLN A 107 7.26 20.13 -31.29
N GLY A 108 6.38 19.42 -30.56
CA GLY A 108 6.47 19.26 -29.11
C GLY A 108 5.18 18.73 -28.50
N PHE A 109 5.29 18.04 -27.37
CA PHE A 109 4.17 17.45 -26.64
C PHE A 109 4.19 17.89 -25.17
N ASP A 110 3.50 18.98 -24.86
CA ASP A 110 3.35 19.47 -23.48
C ASP A 110 2.04 18.91 -22.92
N GLU A 111 2.13 17.81 -22.18
CA GLU A 111 0.96 17.10 -21.65
C GLU A 111 0.10 18.00 -20.72
N ALA A 112 0.71 18.84 -19.90
CA ALA A 112 -0.01 19.72 -18.99
C ALA A 112 -0.75 20.82 -19.75
N ALA A 113 -0.09 21.45 -20.74
CA ALA A 113 -0.72 22.46 -21.58
C ALA A 113 -1.80 21.84 -22.49
N LEU A 114 -1.60 20.63 -23.00
CA LEU A 114 -2.60 19.88 -23.78
C LEU A 114 -3.84 19.58 -22.93
N VAL A 115 -3.68 19.09 -21.70
CA VAL A 115 -4.80 18.85 -20.77
C VAL A 115 -5.50 20.16 -20.42
N ALA A 116 -4.76 21.24 -20.16
CA ALA A 116 -5.34 22.55 -19.83
C ALA A 116 -6.11 23.16 -21.02
N GLU A 117 -5.59 23.03 -22.24
CA GLU A 117 -6.26 23.44 -23.46
C GLU A 117 -7.52 22.61 -23.70
N LEU A 118 -7.46 21.28 -23.52
CA LEU A 118 -8.60 20.37 -23.72
C LEU A 118 -9.69 20.48 -22.66
N ARG A 119 -9.32 20.68 -21.39
CA ARG A 119 -10.28 20.80 -20.27
C ARG A 119 -11.31 21.90 -20.50
N ARG A 120 -10.94 22.97 -21.21
CA ARG A 120 -11.83 24.08 -21.61
C ARG A 120 -12.97 23.64 -22.53
N TRP A 121 -12.83 22.47 -23.18
CA TRP A 121 -13.76 21.97 -24.19
C TRP A 121 -14.54 20.75 -23.73
N VAL A 122 -13.86 19.79 -23.09
CA VAL A 122 -14.49 18.53 -22.66
C VAL A 122 -15.22 18.66 -21.31
N GLY A 123 -15.07 19.79 -20.62
CA GLY A 123 -15.72 20.06 -19.33
C GLY A 123 -15.25 19.16 -18.17
N SER A 124 -14.32 18.24 -18.40
CA SER A 124 -13.84 17.25 -17.45
C SER A 124 -12.35 16.99 -17.62
N GLU A 125 -11.61 17.08 -16.52
CA GLU A 125 -10.19 16.81 -16.51
C GLU A 125 -9.87 15.33 -16.80
N GLY A 126 -10.70 14.40 -16.32
CA GLY A 126 -10.53 12.97 -16.58
C GLY A 126 -10.61 12.65 -18.08
N TYR A 127 -11.57 13.25 -18.78
CA TYR A 127 -11.70 13.08 -20.24
C TYR A 127 -10.53 13.72 -21.00
N ALA A 128 -10.09 14.91 -20.59
CA ALA A 128 -8.93 15.56 -21.19
C ALA A 128 -7.67 14.67 -21.07
N ARG A 129 -7.43 14.10 -19.89
CA ARG A 129 -6.28 13.20 -19.65
C ARG A 129 -6.35 11.91 -20.46
N ALA A 130 -7.54 11.30 -20.59
CA ALA A 130 -7.70 10.08 -21.38
C ALA A 130 -7.32 10.28 -22.86
N VAL A 131 -7.70 11.41 -23.45
CA VAL A 131 -7.29 11.72 -24.82
C VAL A 131 -5.80 12.03 -24.92
N VAL A 132 -5.26 12.85 -24.03
CA VAL A 132 -3.83 13.21 -24.10
C VAL A 132 -2.95 11.98 -23.94
N SER A 133 -3.35 11.02 -23.11
CA SER A 133 -2.68 9.71 -23.02
C SER A 133 -2.65 8.99 -24.38
N ARG A 134 -3.78 8.97 -25.10
CA ARG A 134 -3.84 8.35 -26.42
C ARG A 134 -3.03 9.10 -27.49
N TRP A 135 -3.03 10.44 -27.44
CA TRP A 135 -2.16 11.24 -28.30
C TRP A 135 -0.69 11.02 -28.03
N ARG A 136 -0.31 10.81 -26.77
CA ARG A 136 1.06 10.51 -26.37
C ARG A 136 1.53 9.18 -26.95
N GLU A 137 0.71 8.14 -26.86
CA GLU A 137 0.98 6.84 -27.49
C GLU A 137 1.17 6.97 -29.01
N LEU A 138 0.38 7.81 -29.66
CA LEU A 138 0.51 8.04 -31.10
C LEU A 138 1.73 8.91 -31.46
N TYR A 139 2.06 9.88 -30.60
CA TYR A 139 3.13 10.85 -30.83
C TYR A 139 4.50 10.19 -30.71
N TYR A 140 4.63 9.27 -29.74
CA TYR A 140 5.88 8.59 -29.42
C TYR A 140 5.92 7.11 -29.84
N GLY A 141 4.84 6.59 -30.46
CA GLY A 141 4.69 5.19 -30.84
C GLY A 141 4.25 4.27 -29.69
N SER A 142 3.95 3.01 -29.99
CA SER A 142 3.42 1.99 -29.06
C SER A 142 4.30 1.71 -27.84
N SER A 143 5.55 2.21 -27.83
CA SER A 143 6.51 2.16 -26.72
C SER A 143 6.70 3.50 -26.00
N GLY A 144 5.92 4.53 -26.32
CA GLY A 144 5.89 5.80 -25.58
C GLY A 144 7.21 6.57 -25.55
N GLY A 145 8.10 6.36 -26.53
CA GLY A 145 9.37 7.11 -26.71
C GLY A 145 10.57 6.54 -25.96
N GLY A 146 10.36 5.52 -25.11
CA GLY A 146 11.42 4.87 -24.32
C GLY A 146 11.82 3.49 -24.84
N PRO A 147 12.84 2.86 -24.24
CA PRO A 147 13.18 1.46 -24.48
C PRO A 147 12.01 0.52 -24.13
N SER A 148 11.95 -0.65 -24.76
CA SER A 148 10.91 -1.65 -24.48
C SER A 148 10.89 -2.04 -22.99
N GLY A 149 9.71 -2.03 -22.38
CA GLY A 149 9.51 -2.33 -20.95
C GLY A 149 9.79 -1.15 -20.01
N TYR A 150 10.10 0.04 -20.51
CA TYR A 150 10.25 1.26 -19.71
C TYR A 150 9.07 2.20 -19.92
N THR A 151 8.67 2.91 -18.87
CA THR A 151 7.61 3.92 -18.86
C THR A 151 8.22 5.30 -18.70
N PHE A 152 7.80 6.29 -19.46
CA PHE A 152 8.33 7.65 -19.31
C PHE A 152 8.14 8.20 -17.90
N CYS A 153 9.12 8.98 -17.44
CA CYS A 153 9.19 9.52 -16.10
C CYS A 153 9.33 11.04 -16.07
N ALA A 154 10.32 11.62 -16.77
CA ALA A 154 10.59 13.06 -16.76
C ALA A 154 11.37 13.50 -18.01
N TRP A 155 11.30 14.77 -18.38
CA TRP A 155 12.10 15.34 -19.48
C TRP A 155 13.53 15.67 -19.04
N GLU A 156 14.42 15.92 -20.01
CA GLU A 156 15.76 16.48 -19.77
C GLU A 156 15.69 17.75 -18.91
N ASP A 157 16.57 17.82 -17.93
CA ASP A 157 16.71 18.83 -16.87
C ASP A 157 15.61 18.82 -15.78
N GLU A 158 14.72 17.83 -15.79
CA GLU A 158 13.76 17.60 -14.71
C GLU A 158 14.22 16.49 -13.75
N ARG A 159 13.46 16.27 -12.67
CA ARG A 159 13.67 15.13 -11.76
C ARG A 159 12.66 14.03 -12.05
N CYS A 160 13.16 12.84 -12.33
CA CYS A 160 12.35 11.63 -12.44
C CYS A 160 12.10 11.05 -11.03
N ASN A 161 10.86 11.14 -10.53
CA ASN A 161 10.48 10.64 -9.20
C ASN A 161 9.70 9.32 -9.33
N PHE A 162 10.03 8.34 -8.50
CA PHE A 162 9.33 7.05 -8.45
C PHE A 162 9.52 6.38 -7.09
N SER A 163 8.58 5.54 -6.69
CA SER A 163 8.67 4.78 -5.44
C SER A 163 9.47 3.49 -5.63
N GLY A 164 10.28 3.10 -4.64
CA GLY A 164 11.04 1.85 -4.68
C GLY A 164 12.26 1.92 -5.59
N MET A 165 12.67 0.78 -6.14
CA MET A 165 13.80 0.68 -7.07
C MET A 165 13.31 0.61 -8.52
N ALA A 166 14.03 1.30 -9.41
CA ALA A 166 13.81 1.19 -10.84
C ALA A 166 15.14 1.23 -11.60
N ASP A 167 15.16 0.58 -12.76
CA ASP A 167 16.14 0.90 -13.79
C ASP A 167 15.65 2.16 -14.51
N VAL A 168 16.57 3.09 -14.77
CA VAL A 168 16.30 4.36 -15.44
C VAL A 168 17.08 4.41 -16.74
N ALA A 169 16.37 4.63 -17.85
CA ALA A 169 16.94 4.90 -19.16
C ALA A 169 16.80 6.39 -19.47
N TYR A 170 17.88 7.03 -19.92
CA TYR A 170 17.90 8.43 -20.33
C TYR A 170 18.32 8.53 -21.80
N GLY A 171 17.50 9.16 -22.64
CA GLY A 171 17.82 9.24 -24.06
C GLY A 171 16.65 9.59 -24.97
N ALA A 172 16.87 9.46 -26.27
CA ALA A 172 15.91 9.72 -27.33
C ALA A 172 16.27 8.91 -28.60
N ASN A 173 15.31 8.74 -29.51
CA ASN A 173 15.52 8.14 -30.84
C ASN A 173 16.25 6.79 -30.85
N GLY A 174 15.98 5.93 -29.86
CA GLY A 174 16.62 4.61 -29.74
C GLY A 174 18.02 4.64 -29.08
N GLN A 175 18.57 5.81 -28.77
CA GLN A 175 19.86 5.98 -28.13
C GLN A 175 19.65 6.32 -26.65
N PHE A 176 20.02 5.41 -25.75
CA PHE A 176 19.78 5.54 -24.32
C PHE A 176 21.02 5.17 -23.48
N ALA A 177 21.26 5.94 -22.43
CA ALA A 177 22.15 5.62 -21.33
C ALA A 177 21.32 5.07 -20.15
N TYR A 178 21.88 4.15 -19.37
CA TYR A 178 21.13 3.45 -18.32
C TYR A 178 21.76 3.63 -16.92
N ARG A 179 20.91 3.65 -15.91
CA ARG A 179 21.26 3.53 -14.48
C ARG A 179 20.36 2.47 -13.88
N GLN A 180 20.94 1.48 -13.21
CA GLN A 180 20.19 0.37 -12.64
C GLN A 180 20.02 0.54 -11.14
N GLY A 181 18.96 -0.02 -10.57
CA GLY A 181 18.74 -0.06 -9.11
C GLY A 181 18.65 1.32 -8.44
N VAL A 182 18.16 2.32 -9.15
CA VAL A 182 18.01 3.68 -8.61
C VAL A 182 16.86 3.68 -7.61
N ALA A 183 17.02 4.34 -6.46
CA ALA A 183 16.01 4.42 -5.41
C ALA A 183 15.35 5.81 -5.33
N GLY A 184 14.02 5.86 -5.25
CA GLY A 184 13.24 7.08 -4.94
C GLY A 184 13.18 8.16 -6.04
N GLY A 185 14.18 8.23 -6.90
CA GLY A 185 14.22 9.15 -8.05
C GLY A 185 15.64 9.57 -8.43
N ILE A 186 15.76 10.21 -9.60
CA ILE A 186 17.04 10.64 -10.16
C ILE A 186 16.89 11.91 -11.00
N ALA A 187 17.94 12.74 -11.01
CA ALA A 187 17.99 13.89 -11.91
C ALA A 187 18.16 13.42 -13.36
N CYS A 188 17.33 13.95 -14.25
CA CYS A 188 17.25 13.50 -15.63
C CYS A 188 18.06 14.43 -16.55
N ASN A 189 19.38 14.35 -16.52
CA ASN A 189 20.22 15.29 -17.26
C ASN A 189 21.58 14.70 -17.68
N ASN A 190 22.32 15.49 -18.48
CA ASN A 190 23.60 15.08 -19.05
C ASN A 190 24.70 14.93 -18.00
N SER A 191 24.60 15.58 -16.83
CA SER A 191 25.60 15.41 -15.77
C SER A 191 25.48 14.06 -15.08
N VAL A 192 24.27 13.48 -14.99
CA VAL A 192 24.06 12.15 -14.40
C VAL A 192 24.33 11.03 -15.40
N PHE A 193 23.91 11.17 -16.67
CA PHE A 193 23.89 10.07 -17.64
C PHE A 193 24.88 10.21 -18.81
N GLY A 194 25.56 11.35 -18.96
CA GLY A 194 26.22 11.73 -20.21
C GLY A 194 25.19 12.17 -21.27
N ASP A 195 25.65 12.47 -22.49
CA ASP A 195 24.78 12.87 -23.61
C ASP A 195 24.68 11.75 -24.67
N PRO A 196 23.76 10.78 -24.50
CA PRO A 196 23.64 9.63 -25.41
C PRO A 196 23.05 9.99 -26.79
N ALA A 197 22.44 11.16 -26.93
CA ALA A 197 21.79 11.61 -28.16
C ALA A 197 22.08 13.11 -28.35
N TYR A 198 23.29 13.41 -28.83
CA TYR A 198 23.79 14.78 -28.96
C TYR A 198 22.91 15.64 -29.87
N GLY A 199 22.61 16.87 -29.43
CA GLY A 199 21.77 17.82 -30.17
C GLY A 199 20.27 17.50 -30.16
N VAL A 200 19.84 16.47 -29.43
CA VAL A 200 18.45 16.05 -29.29
C VAL A 200 18.02 16.17 -27.82
N ARG A 201 16.82 16.69 -27.59
CA ARG A 201 16.22 16.75 -26.25
C ARG A 201 15.86 15.34 -25.78
N LYS A 202 16.34 14.94 -24.61
CA LYS A 202 16.18 13.59 -24.05
C LYS A 202 15.09 13.52 -22.99
N ALA A 203 14.80 12.31 -22.55
CA ALA A 203 13.91 12.04 -21.43
C ALA A 203 14.37 10.83 -20.64
N CYS A 204 13.91 10.74 -19.39
CA CYS A 204 14.07 9.59 -18.53
C CYS A 204 12.84 8.70 -18.61
N TYR A 205 13.09 7.40 -18.63
CA TYR A 205 12.11 6.34 -18.60
C TYR A 205 12.50 5.37 -17.49
N VAL A 206 11.53 4.84 -16.78
CA VAL A 206 11.71 3.93 -15.66
C VAL A 206 11.14 2.57 -16.01
N ARG A 207 11.92 1.52 -15.76
CA ARG A 207 11.41 0.16 -15.65
C ARG A 207 11.43 -0.18 -14.18
N GLN A 208 10.25 -0.26 -13.59
CA GLN A 208 10.08 -0.83 -12.26
C GLN A 208 10.60 -2.27 -12.34
N THR A 209 11.71 -2.56 -11.69
CA THR A 209 12.35 -3.88 -11.78
C THR A 209 11.65 -4.92 -10.92
N GLY A 210 10.46 -4.61 -10.39
CA GLY A 210 9.64 -5.61 -9.73
C GLY A 210 10.36 -6.29 -8.57
N SER A 211 11.27 -5.60 -7.91
CA SER A 211 11.47 -5.71 -6.50
C SER A 211 11.57 -4.29 -6.00
N SER A 212 10.41 -3.72 -5.66
CA SER A 212 10.49 -2.97 -4.42
C SER A 212 11.08 -3.96 -3.41
N PRO A 213 11.99 -3.54 -2.55
CA PRO A 213 12.21 -4.26 -1.29
C PRO A 213 10.88 -4.61 -0.57
N ALA A 214 9.71 -4.07 -0.98
CA ALA A 214 8.37 -4.44 -0.51
C ALA A 214 8.06 -5.94 -0.43
N GLN A 215 8.73 -6.82 -1.19
CA GLN A 215 8.62 -8.26 -0.96
C GLN A 215 10.02 -8.84 -0.80
N CYS A 216 10.39 -9.09 0.46
CA CYS A 216 11.51 -9.93 0.87
C CYS A 216 10.92 -11.26 1.33
N PRO A 217 10.64 -12.23 0.43
CA PRO A 217 9.93 -13.45 0.81
C PRO A 217 10.79 -14.26 1.77
N GLY A 218 10.28 -14.51 2.98
CA GLY A 218 11.04 -15.21 4.03
C GLY A 218 12.23 -14.42 4.59
N GLN A 219 12.32 -13.11 4.32
CA GLN A 219 13.40 -12.22 4.74
C GLN A 219 12.83 -10.90 5.28
N TYR A 220 13.61 -10.17 6.06
CA TYR A 220 13.27 -8.80 6.43
C TYR A 220 13.44 -7.88 5.24
N ARG A 221 12.47 -7.01 5.04
CA ARG A 221 12.65 -5.76 4.31
C ARG A 221 13.31 -4.75 5.24
N ALA A 222 14.58 -4.44 5.00
CA ALA A 222 15.35 -3.45 5.75
C ALA A 222 15.34 -2.10 5.02
N GLU A 223 14.80 -1.06 5.66
CA GLU A 223 14.83 0.34 5.23
C GLU A 223 15.74 1.14 6.12
N TYR A 224 16.69 1.89 5.55
CA TYR A 224 17.60 2.77 6.27
C TYR A 224 17.35 4.22 5.89
N PHE A 225 17.38 5.12 6.87
CA PHE A 225 17.09 6.55 6.72
C PHE A 225 18.29 7.36 7.22
N ALA A 226 18.65 8.42 6.49
CA ALA A 226 19.70 9.36 6.89
C ALA A 226 19.23 10.39 7.93
N ASN A 227 18.38 9.96 8.87
CA ASN A 227 17.89 10.70 10.02
C ASN A 227 17.42 9.72 11.10
N ARG A 228 17.34 10.16 12.35
CA ARG A 228 16.91 9.34 13.51
C ARG A 228 15.40 9.05 13.55
N ASP A 229 14.60 9.85 12.85
CA ASP A 229 13.14 9.88 13.02
C ASP A 229 12.37 8.97 12.06
N LEU A 230 13.07 8.13 11.28
CA LEU A 230 12.48 7.28 10.23
C LEU A 230 11.66 8.09 9.21
N SER A 231 12.06 9.34 9.00
CA SER A 231 11.29 10.32 8.22
C SER A 231 11.75 10.38 6.76
N GLY A 232 10.81 10.72 5.87
CA GLY A 232 11.06 10.81 4.44
C GLY A 232 11.24 9.45 3.75
N SER A 233 11.86 9.47 2.58
CA SER A 233 12.18 8.25 1.83
C SER A 233 13.46 7.60 2.39
N PRO A 234 13.50 6.27 2.59
CA PRO A 234 14.73 5.60 2.97
C PRO A 234 15.80 5.77 1.89
N VAL A 235 17.04 6.03 2.33
CA VAL A 235 18.21 6.24 1.47
C VAL A 235 18.82 4.93 0.99
N LEU A 236 18.57 3.84 1.72
CA LEU A 236 18.99 2.49 1.38
C LEU A 236 17.87 1.51 1.76
N VAL A 237 17.55 0.58 0.87
CA VAL A 237 16.59 -0.48 1.15
C VAL A 237 17.08 -1.80 0.57
N ARG A 238 17.03 -2.88 1.35
CA ARG A 238 17.47 -4.22 0.93
C ARG A 238 16.72 -5.32 1.66
N CYS A 239 16.88 -6.56 1.19
CA CYS A 239 16.41 -7.73 1.92
C CYS A 239 17.53 -8.28 2.82
N GLU A 240 17.17 -8.65 4.05
CA GLU A 240 18.09 -9.18 5.04
C GLU A 240 17.56 -10.48 5.65
N GLY A 241 18.46 -11.40 5.95
CA GLY A 241 18.12 -12.69 6.55
C GLY A 241 17.64 -12.56 8.00
N TRP A 242 16.97 -13.60 8.48
CA TRP A 242 16.74 -13.78 9.91
C TRP A 242 17.93 -14.48 10.57
N PRO A 243 18.33 -14.09 11.79
CA PRO A 243 17.85 -12.94 12.59
C PRO A 243 18.59 -11.64 12.24
N ILE A 244 18.12 -10.50 12.76
CA ILE A 244 18.82 -9.21 12.65
C ILE A 244 20.04 -9.26 13.59
N ARG A 245 21.25 -9.08 13.06
CA ARG A 245 22.51 -9.04 13.82
C ARG A 245 23.50 -8.10 13.16
N HIS A 246 23.42 -6.82 13.51
CA HIS A 246 24.33 -5.79 13.02
C HIS A 246 25.15 -5.19 14.16
N ASP A 247 26.46 -5.11 13.95
CA ASP A 247 27.40 -4.33 14.74
C ASP A 247 28.21 -3.52 13.73
N TRP A 248 27.88 -2.23 13.62
CA TRP A 248 28.58 -1.31 12.72
C TRP A 248 29.71 -0.58 13.45
N SER A 249 29.85 -0.77 14.77
CA SER A 249 30.72 0.05 15.61
C SER A 249 30.49 1.54 15.29
N GLY A 250 31.51 2.35 15.04
CA GLY A 250 31.32 3.76 14.63
C GLY A 250 31.15 3.98 13.12
N GLY A 251 30.51 3.05 12.40
CA GLY A 251 30.39 3.08 10.95
C GLY A 251 28.95 3.01 10.43
N SER A 252 28.81 2.97 9.10
CA SER A 252 27.51 3.03 8.43
C SER A 252 27.00 1.67 7.90
N PRO A 253 25.67 1.44 7.90
CA PRO A 253 25.03 0.30 7.25
C PRO A 253 25.23 0.21 5.72
N GLY A 254 25.66 1.29 5.07
CA GLY A 254 25.96 1.31 3.64
C GLY A 254 25.84 2.69 3.00
N SER A 255 26.11 2.73 1.69
CA SER A 255 26.11 3.98 0.91
C SER A 255 24.83 4.78 1.10
N GLY A 256 24.98 6.07 1.39
CA GLY A 256 23.86 7.00 1.59
C GLY A 256 23.36 7.10 3.04
N VAL A 257 23.74 6.16 3.91
CA VAL A 257 23.48 6.23 5.36
C VAL A 257 24.69 6.87 6.05
N PRO A 258 24.53 7.91 6.88
CA PRO A 258 25.64 8.48 7.65
C PRO A 258 26.13 7.51 8.74
N ASP A 259 27.33 7.75 9.28
CA ASP A 259 27.89 6.94 10.37
C ASP A 259 27.12 7.16 11.69
N ASP A 260 26.68 8.40 11.95
CA ASP A 260 25.87 8.80 13.10
C ASP A 260 24.51 9.38 12.64
N GLY A 261 23.51 9.39 13.53
CA GLY A 261 22.25 10.08 13.28
C GLY A 261 21.33 9.42 12.24
N PHE A 262 21.41 8.10 12.08
CA PHE A 262 20.59 7.33 11.15
C PHE A 262 19.50 6.51 11.85
N SER A 263 18.59 5.94 11.07
CA SER A 263 17.60 4.98 11.60
C SER A 263 17.34 3.86 10.61
N ALA A 264 16.77 2.76 11.12
CA ALA A 264 16.42 1.60 10.33
C ALA A 264 15.05 1.03 10.72
N ARG A 265 14.35 0.48 9.73
CA ARG A 265 13.11 -0.26 9.91
C ARG A 265 13.18 -1.59 9.17
N TRP A 266 13.04 -2.67 9.91
CA TRP A 266 12.89 -4.01 9.37
C TRP A 266 11.43 -4.45 9.45
N THR A 267 10.89 -5.02 8.38
CA THR A 267 9.54 -5.59 8.36
C THR A 267 9.56 -6.96 7.69
N VAL A 268 8.93 -7.96 8.31
CA VAL A 268 8.76 -9.31 7.74
C VAL A 268 7.34 -9.81 7.99
N ARG A 269 6.81 -10.59 7.04
CA ARG A 269 5.68 -11.48 7.29
C ARG A 269 6.23 -12.88 7.45
N ALA A 270 6.04 -13.46 8.63
CA ALA A 270 6.54 -14.77 8.98
C ALA A 270 5.38 -15.68 9.37
N ARG A 271 5.41 -16.92 8.89
CA ARG A 271 4.54 -17.97 9.40
C ARG A 271 5.09 -18.46 10.74
N ILE A 272 4.35 -18.27 11.81
CA ILE A 272 4.73 -18.67 13.16
C ILE A 272 3.79 -19.80 13.60
N GLU A 273 4.35 -20.82 14.27
CA GLU A 273 3.55 -21.86 14.89
C GLU A 273 2.89 -21.34 16.16
N SER A 274 1.79 -21.95 16.59
CA SER A 274 1.17 -21.55 17.85
C SER A 274 2.12 -21.83 19.01
N GLY A 275 2.38 -20.84 19.85
CA GLY A 275 3.25 -21.03 21.01
C GLY A 275 3.57 -19.74 21.75
N THR A 276 4.26 -19.90 22.87
CA THR A 276 4.80 -18.76 23.63
C THR A 276 6.19 -18.44 23.11
N TYR A 277 6.40 -17.21 22.65
CA TYR A 277 7.66 -16.72 22.11
C TYR A 277 8.21 -15.60 22.97
N THR A 278 9.52 -15.60 23.19
CA THR A 278 10.25 -14.47 23.77
C THR A 278 10.94 -13.71 22.64
N PHE A 279 10.51 -12.47 22.42
CA PHE A 279 11.11 -11.50 21.51
C PHE A 279 12.24 -10.79 22.23
N ILE A 280 13.42 -10.75 21.62
CA ILE A 280 14.66 -10.24 22.23
C ILE A 280 15.27 -9.22 21.28
N ALA A 281 15.38 -7.98 21.72
CA ALA A 281 16.00 -6.88 20.97
C ALA A 281 17.17 -6.32 21.77
N ARG A 282 18.33 -6.13 21.15
CA ARG A 282 19.48 -5.45 21.77
C ARG A 282 19.93 -4.33 20.86
N ALA A 283 20.06 -3.12 21.39
CA ALA A 283 20.38 -1.95 20.60
C ALA A 283 21.26 -0.94 21.35
N ASP A 284 22.06 -0.21 20.56
CA ASP A 284 22.76 1.04 20.86
C ASP A 284 22.54 1.92 19.62
N ASP A 285 21.67 2.92 19.61
CA ASP A 285 20.81 3.43 20.70
C ASP A 285 19.42 2.74 20.81
N GLY A 286 18.38 3.36 20.20
CA GLY A 286 16.98 3.11 20.53
C GLY A 286 16.35 2.01 19.68
N VAL A 287 15.39 1.27 20.24
CA VAL A 287 14.69 0.18 19.56
C VAL A 287 13.22 0.09 19.92
N ARG A 288 12.39 -0.26 18.92
CA ARG A 288 10.98 -0.61 19.09
C ARG A 288 10.63 -1.86 18.31
N VAL A 289 9.76 -2.71 18.85
CA VAL A 289 9.30 -3.95 18.20
C VAL A 289 7.79 -4.03 18.23
N TRP A 290 7.19 -4.36 17.09
CA TRP A 290 5.76 -4.63 16.94
C TRP A 290 5.52 -6.05 16.44
N LEU A 291 4.46 -6.67 16.97
CA LEU A 291 3.86 -7.91 16.48
C LEU A 291 2.42 -7.62 16.08
N ASP A 292 2.07 -7.82 14.80
CA ASP A 292 0.74 -7.55 14.22
C ASP A 292 0.20 -6.13 14.45
N GLY A 293 1.10 -5.17 14.65
CA GLY A 293 0.75 -3.78 14.94
C GLY A 293 0.74 -3.44 16.43
N ASP A 294 0.81 -4.43 17.33
CA ASP A 294 0.93 -4.22 18.76
C ASP A 294 2.38 -3.94 19.15
N LEU A 295 2.63 -2.82 19.83
CA LEU A 295 3.96 -2.44 20.32
C LEU A 295 4.31 -3.29 21.54
N ILE A 296 5.28 -4.19 21.39
CA ILE A 296 5.69 -5.16 22.44
C ILE A 296 7.02 -4.80 23.11
N ILE A 297 7.89 -4.03 22.46
CA ILE A 297 9.10 -3.45 23.07
C ILE A 297 9.15 -1.98 22.68
N ASP A 298 9.29 -1.09 23.66
CA ASP A 298 9.38 0.36 23.46
C ASP A 298 10.54 0.96 24.26
N ALA A 299 11.69 1.14 23.61
CA ALA A 299 12.91 1.70 24.18
C ALA A 299 13.52 2.73 23.20
N TRP A 300 12.76 3.77 22.87
CA TRP A 300 13.16 4.81 21.93
C TRP A 300 13.94 5.96 22.62
N GLN A 301 15.12 5.64 23.14
CA GLN A 301 15.96 6.55 23.93
C GLN A 301 17.45 6.29 23.69
N ASP A 302 18.30 7.31 23.94
CA ASP A 302 19.75 7.20 23.82
C ASP A 302 20.31 6.32 24.95
N GLN A 303 21.13 5.33 24.62
CA GLN A 303 21.59 4.32 25.56
C GLN A 303 22.73 3.46 24.99
N PRO A 304 23.66 2.96 25.83
CA PRO A 304 24.65 1.96 25.40
C PRO A 304 23.96 0.62 25.04
N PRO A 305 24.71 -0.40 24.54
CA PRO A 305 24.11 -1.64 24.06
C PRO A 305 23.28 -2.35 25.14
N THR A 306 21.95 -2.26 25.03
CA THR A 306 21.00 -2.70 26.07
C THR A 306 20.02 -3.72 25.49
N GLU A 307 19.79 -4.84 26.19
CA GLU A 307 18.87 -5.91 25.77
C GLU A 307 17.49 -5.77 26.44
N TYR A 308 16.44 -5.85 25.64
CA TYR A 308 15.03 -5.87 26.03
C TYR A 308 14.39 -7.18 25.62
N ARG A 309 13.47 -7.66 26.47
CA ARG A 309 12.76 -8.92 26.27
C ARG A 309 11.28 -8.73 26.46
N ASN A 310 10.47 -9.36 25.61
CA ASN A 310 9.03 -9.43 25.80
C ASN A 310 8.52 -10.82 25.41
N THR A 311 7.78 -11.45 26.32
CA THR A 311 7.18 -12.77 26.07
C THR A 311 5.70 -12.61 25.69
N ARG A 312 5.30 -13.24 24.59
CA ARG A 312 3.91 -13.25 24.09
C ARG A 312 3.50 -14.64 23.64
N PHE A 313 2.22 -14.96 23.84
CA PHE A 313 1.60 -16.04 23.09
C PHE A 313 1.32 -15.56 21.67
N VAL A 314 1.68 -16.38 20.69
CA VAL A 314 1.46 -16.13 19.26
C VAL A 314 0.59 -17.28 18.73
N SER A 315 -0.50 -16.95 18.05
CA SER A 315 -1.33 -17.96 17.39
C SER A 315 -0.60 -18.60 16.22
N ALA A 316 -1.05 -19.76 15.74
CA ALA A 316 -0.51 -20.29 14.48
C ALA A 316 -1.01 -19.43 13.31
N GLY A 317 -0.12 -19.01 12.41
CA GLY A 317 -0.53 -18.23 11.24
C GLY A 317 0.55 -17.33 10.68
N GLU A 318 0.13 -16.45 9.76
CA GLU A 318 0.96 -15.37 9.24
C GLU A 318 0.94 -14.20 10.22
N HIS A 319 2.12 -13.78 10.66
CA HIS A 319 2.31 -12.67 11.58
C HIS A 319 3.22 -11.61 10.95
N THR A 320 2.91 -10.33 11.19
CA THR A 320 3.77 -9.22 10.77
C THR A 320 4.64 -8.78 11.94
N ILE A 321 5.96 -8.83 11.75
CA ILE A 321 6.92 -8.31 12.73
C ILE A 321 7.58 -7.07 12.13
N ARG A 322 7.56 -5.97 12.90
CA ARG A 322 8.28 -4.74 12.58
C ARG A 322 9.27 -4.43 13.69
N VAL A 323 10.51 -4.10 13.33
CA VAL A 323 11.55 -3.61 14.23
C VAL A 323 11.98 -2.24 13.74
N GLU A 324 12.00 -1.25 14.61
CA GLU A 324 12.55 0.07 14.33
C GLU A 324 13.74 0.31 15.25
N TYR A 325 14.76 0.98 14.72
CA TYR A 325 16.01 1.29 15.39
C TYR A 325 16.47 2.70 15.01
N TYR A 326 17.16 3.39 15.91
CA TYR A 326 17.97 4.56 15.53
C TYR A 326 19.34 4.52 16.18
N GLU A 327 20.27 5.19 15.51
CA GLU A 327 21.57 5.56 16.06
C GLU A 327 21.65 7.09 16.20
N ASN A 328 22.02 7.59 17.38
CA ASN A 328 22.31 9.00 17.60
C ASN A 328 23.78 9.29 17.29
N GLY A 329 24.69 8.53 17.90
CA GLY A 329 26.09 8.51 17.52
C GLY A 329 26.96 7.78 18.53
N GLY A 330 28.17 7.41 18.09
CA GLY A 330 29.04 6.55 18.87
C GLY A 330 29.11 5.13 18.29
N GLY A 331 28.64 4.13 19.04
CA GLY A 331 28.70 2.73 18.62
C GLY A 331 27.33 2.23 18.18
N ALA A 332 27.15 1.90 16.91
CA ALA A 332 25.87 1.44 16.38
C ALA A 332 25.73 -0.09 16.42
N LEU A 333 24.76 -0.58 17.20
CA LEU A 333 24.44 -2.00 17.32
C LEU A 333 22.93 -2.23 17.23
N ALA A 334 22.50 -3.19 16.40
CA ALA A 334 21.10 -3.58 16.26
C ALA A 334 20.96 -5.10 16.11
N GLU A 335 20.39 -5.75 17.11
CA GLU A 335 20.13 -7.18 17.14
C GLU A 335 18.68 -7.46 17.47
N PHE A 336 18.05 -8.39 16.74
CA PHE A 336 16.70 -8.85 17.06
C PHE A 336 16.48 -10.30 16.65
N ARG A 337 15.92 -11.07 17.59
CA ARG A 337 15.53 -12.47 17.41
C ARG A 337 14.28 -12.78 18.22
N TRP A 338 13.64 -13.90 17.90
CA TRP A 338 12.64 -14.50 18.78
C TRP A 338 12.97 -15.98 18.98
N GLU A 339 12.66 -16.46 20.17
CA GLU A 339 12.87 -17.85 20.56
C GLU A 339 11.54 -18.39 21.08
N GLN A 340 11.11 -19.53 20.55
CA GLN A 340 9.98 -20.24 21.14
C GLN A 340 10.42 -20.67 22.53
N SER A 341 9.69 -20.22 23.55
CA SER A 341 9.95 -20.70 24.90
C SER A 341 9.63 -22.19 24.91
N SER A 342 10.54 -23.03 25.41
CA SER A 342 10.11 -24.34 25.89
C SER A 342 8.98 -24.08 26.87
N ALA A 343 7.79 -24.57 26.53
CA ALA A 343 6.54 -24.08 27.10
C ALA A 343 6.64 -23.90 28.64
N PRO A 344 6.25 -22.75 29.23
CA PRO A 344 5.67 -22.83 30.56
C PRO A 344 4.53 -23.84 30.46
N ALA A 345 4.47 -24.80 31.39
CA ALA A 345 3.61 -25.99 31.34
C ALA A 345 2.32 -25.72 30.55
N SER A 346 2.13 -26.41 29.43
CA SER A 346 0.93 -26.27 28.61
C SER A 346 -0.30 -26.34 29.52
N CYS A 347 -1.19 -25.35 29.43
CA CYS A 347 -2.43 -25.36 30.19
C CYS A 347 -3.13 -26.69 29.93
N GLN A 348 -3.26 -27.51 30.98
CA GLN A 348 -3.90 -28.82 30.92
C GLN A 348 -5.41 -28.64 31.02
N GLY A 349 -6.07 -28.36 29.90
CA GLY A 349 -7.51 -28.10 29.85
C GLY A 349 -8.05 -28.01 28.43
N GLN A 350 -9.36 -28.05 28.29
CA GLN A 350 -10.03 -27.90 26.99
C GLN A 350 -9.93 -26.45 26.50
N PRO A 351 -9.57 -26.19 25.23
CA PRO A 351 -9.58 -24.84 24.70
C PRO A 351 -10.96 -24.20 24.79
N ILE A 352 -11.02 -22.93 25.21
CA ILE A 352 -12.26 -22.15 25.25
C ILE A 352 -12.01 -20.74 24.71
N ALA A 353 -12.97 -20.22 23.94
CA ALA A 353 -12.96 -18.84 23.45
C ALA A 353 -13.71 -17.89 24.40
N LEU A 354 -13.45 -16.59 24.30
CA LEU A 354 -14.27 -15.57 24.95
C LEU A 354 -15.74 -15.70 24.51
N GLU A 355 -16.68 -15.48 25.44
CA GLU A 355 -18.14 -15.60 25.25
C GLU A 355 -18.65 -17.01 24.89
N GLN A 356 -17.78 -18.03 24.86
CA GLN A 356 -18.20 -19.41 24.58
C GLN A 356 -18.97 -20.00 25.78
N ARG A 357 -20.16 -20.53 25.50
CA ARG A 357 -20.90 -21.37 26.46
C ARG A 357 -20.47 -22.83 26.28
N VAL A 358 -20.25 -23.51 27.39
CA VAL A 358 -19.88 -24.92 27.43
C VAL A 358 -20.80 -25.65 28.40
N GLU A 359 -21.36 -26.77 27.94
CA GLU A 359 -22.17 -27.70 28.73
C GLU A 359 -21.37 -29.00 28.91
N GLY A 360 -21.65 -29.78 29.97
CA GLY A 360 -20.78 -30.89 30.35
C GLY A 360 -21.34 -31.79 31.45
N ARG A 361 -20.50 -32.59 32.11
CA ARG A 361 -20.94 -33.43 33.24
C ARG A 361 -19.80 -33.63 34.23
N LEU A 362 -20.03 -33.24 35.48
CA LEU A 362 -19.17 -33.60 36.62
C LEU A 362 -19.73 -34.83 37.34
N SER A 363 -18.84 -35.66 37.86
CA SER A 363 -19.17 -36.87 38.62
C SER A 363 -18.16 -37.10 39.73
N ASN A 364 -18.38 -38.08 40.60
CA ASN A 364 -17.37 -38.47 41.60
C ASN A 364 -16.05 -38.94 40.97
N ALA A 365 -16.07 -39.42 39.72
CA ALA A 365 -14.87 -39.81 38.97
C ALA A 365 -14.22 -38.63 38.23
N THR A 366 -14.94 -37.52 38.04
CA THR A 366 -14.48 -36.31 37.35
C THR A 366 -15.05 -35.10 38.09
N SER A 367 -14.40 -34.77 39.20
CA SER A 367 -14.85 -33.72 40.13
C SER A 367 -14.48 -32.31 39.68
N SER A 368 -13.62 -32.18 38.67
CA SER A 368 -13.28 -30.92 38.02
C SER A 368 -13.00 -31.09 36.52
N VAL A 369 -13.20 -30.01 35.77
CA VAL A 369 -12.80 -29.85 34.37
C VAL A 369 -12.04 -28.53 34.26
N SER A 370 -10.95 -28.52 33.50
CA SER A 370 -10.17 -27.32 33.24
C SER A 370 -10.33 -26.87 31.80
N TYR A 371 -10.40 -25.55 31.60
CA TYR A 371 -10.42 -24.89 30.31
C TYR A 371 -9.24 -23.95 30.15
N CYS A 372 -8.78 -23.76 28.93
CA CYS A 372 -7.64 -22.90 28.61
C CYS A 372 -8.14 -21.74 27.75
N LEU A 373 -8.01 -20.52 28.28
CA LEU A 373 -8.43 -19.28 27.65
C LEU A 373 -7.22 -18.40 27.36
N HIS A 374 -7.12 -17.92 26.12
CA HIS A 374 -6.17 -16.88 25.74
C HIS A 374 -6.82 -15.51 25.95
N ALA A 375 -6.14 -14.64 26.70
CA ALA A 375 -6.66 -13.32 27.00
C ALA A 375 -5.54 -12.29 27.23
N SER A 376 -5.87 -11.02 27.01
CA SER A 376 -4.95 -9.89 27.10
C SER A 376 -5.00 -9.20 28.46
N ALA A 377 -3.90 -8.53 28.81
CA ALA A 377 -3.78 -7.70 30.00
C ALA A 377 -4.91 -6.68 30.06
N GLY A 378 -5.48 -6.50 31.25
CA GLY A 378 -6.57 -5.55 31.48
C GLY A 378 -7.95 -6.04 31.02
N GLN A 379 -8.07 -7.13 30.25
CA GLN A 379 -9.37 -7.75 29.99
C GLN A 379 -10.00 -8.27 31.29
N ILE A 380 -11.33 -8.27 31.35
CA ILE A 380 -12.08 -8.82 32.47
C ILE A 380 -12.67 -10.15 32.00
N ILE A 381 -12.26 -11.25 32.61
CA ILE A 381 -12.92 -12.55 32.43
C ILE A 381 -14.13 -12.59 33.36
N SER A 382 -15.31 -12.79 32.80
CA SER A 382 -16.53 -13.13 33.54
C SER A 382 -16.90 -14.58 33.27
N ALA A 383 -16.73 -15.46 34.26
CA ALA A 383 -17.11 -16.87 34.18
C ALA A 383 -18.37 -17.12 35.02
N ARG A 384 -19.32 -17.87 34.46
CA ARG A 384 -20.56 -18.28 35.15
C ARG A 384 -20.71 -19.79 35.03
N MET A 385 -21.00 -20.45 36.14
CA MET A 385 -21.28 -21.88 36.17
C MET A 385 -22.67 -22.08 36.76
N PHE A 386 -23.51 -22.81 36.05
CA PHE A 386 -24.87 -23.13 36.47
C PHE A 386 -25.00 -24.64 36.68
N ALA A 387 -25.63 -25.05 37.78
CA ALA A 387 -26.04 -26.44 37.95
C ALA A 387 -27.31 -26.70 37.12
N LEU A 388 -27.35 -27.79 36.33
CA LEU A 388 -28.55 -28.19 35.60
C LEU A 388 -29.32 -29.27 36.35
N GLY A 389 -30.64 -29.08 36.50
CA GLY A 389 -31.56 -30.05 37.11
C GLY A 389 -31.92 -29.76 38.57
N ASP A 390 -32.46 -30.77 39.27
CA ASP A 390 -32.80 -30.74 40.70
C ASP A 390 -31.62 -31.09 41.62
N ASP A 391 -30.41 -31.10 41.08
CA ASP A 391 -29.20 -31.58 41.73
C ASP A 391 -28.59 -30.55 42.71
N SER A 392 -28.16 -31.02 43.88
CA SER A 392 -27.45 -30.27 44.93
C SER A 392 -25.97 -30.02 44.60
N LEU A 393 -25.67 -29.62 43.36
CA LEU A 393 -24.31 -29.32 42.94
C LEU A 393 -23.91 -27.92 43.39
N ASP A 394 -23.15 -27.88 44.48
CA ASP A 394 -22.37 -26.74 44.93
C ASP A 394 -21.19 -26.54 43.95
N THR A 395 -21.30 -25.53 43.09
CA THR A 395 -20.31 -25.24 42.05
C THR A 395 -19.15 -24.42 42.60
N HIS A 396 -17.97 -24.52 41.99
CA HIS A 396 -16.82 -23.69 42.34
C HIS A 396 -16.00 -23.42 41.07
N LEU A 397 -15.75 -22.13 40.79
CA LEU A 397 -14.89 -21.66 39.72
C LEU A 397 -13.57 -21.12 40.26
N LYS A 398 -12.46 -21.51 39.63
CA LYS A 398 -11.13 -20.93 39.88
C LYS A 398 -10.50 -20.46 38.58
N VAL A 399 -9.79 -19.36 38.62
CA VAL A 399 -8.98 -18.87 37.50
C VAL A 399 -7.53 -18.80 37.93
N TRP A 400 -6.69 -19.52 37.21
CA TRP A 400 -5.26 -19.61 37.43
C TRP A 400 -4.50 -18.96 36.28
N SER A 401 -3.36 -18.33 36.56
CA SER A 401 -2.34 -18.10 35.54
C SER A 401 -1.71 -19.44 35.14
N VAL A 402 -1.08 -19.49 33.96
CA VAL A 402 -0.36 -20.70 33.50
C VAL A 402 0.85 -21.03 34.39
N GLU A 403 1.39 -20.03 35.09
CA GLU A 403 2.44 -20.17 36.11
C GLU A 403 1.93 -20.73 37.45
N GLY A 404 0.62 -20.98 37.57
CA GLY A 404 0.00 -21.58 38.74
C GLY A 404 -0.42 -20.59 39.82
N GLN A 405 -0.40 -19.29 39.54
CA GLN A 405 -0.94 -18.28 40.46
C GLN A 405 -2.47 -18.30 40.42
N LEU A 406 -3.13 -18.47 41.56
CA LEU A 406 -4.58 -18.29 41.67
C LEU A 406 -4.91 -16.79 41.58
N LEU A 407 -5.72 -16.41 40.59
CA LEU A 407 -6.09 -15.02 40.34
C LEU A 407 -7.44 -14.67 40.92
N ALA A 408 -8.38 -15.61 40.89
CA ALA A 408 -9.68 -15.48 41.51
C ALA A 408 -10.31 -16.87 41.72
N GLU A 409 -11.15 -16.98 42.73
CA GLU A 409 -12.03 -18.13 42.94
C GLU A 409 -13.38 -17.68 43.47
N ASN A 410 -14.44 -18.43 43.17
CA ASN A 410 -15.74 -18.28 43.80
C ASN A 410 -16.50 -19.62 43.82
N ASP A 411 -16.97 -20.02 44.98
CA ASP A 411 -17.91 -21.12 45.22
C ASP A 411 -19.36 -20.61 45.34
N ASP A 412 -19.62 -19.52 46.07
CA ASP A 412 -20.97 -19.00 46.30
C ASP A 412 -21.25 -17.66 45.57
N GLY A 413 -21.84 -17.72 44.37
CA GLY A 413 -22.29 -16.52 43.66
C GLY A 413 -23.52 -15.85 44.31
N LEU A 414 -23.35 -14.64 44.87
CA LEU A 414 -24.39 -13.59 45.04
C LEU A 414 -25.72 -13.99 45.74
N ASN A 415 -25.75 -14.99 46.64
CA ASN A 415 -26.98 -15.46 47.32
C ASN A 415 -28.07 -15.98 46.34
N ILE A 416 -27.71 -16.42 45.13
CA ILE A 416 -28.63 -16.95 44.10
C ILE A 416 -28.51 -18.48 43.93
N GLY A 417 -28.61 -19.21 45.05
CA GLY A 417 -28.57 -20.68 45.07
C GLY A 417 -27.16 -21.24 45.00
N TYR A 418 -26.97 -22.36 44.28
CA TYR A 418 -25.71 -23.12 44.21
C TYR A 418 -24.83 -22.78 42.99
N ASN A 419 -24.98 -21.59 42.41
CA ASN A 419 -24.28 -21.20 41.17
C ASN A 419 -23.07 -20.29 41.46
N SER A 420 -21.96 -20.49 40.76
CA SER A 420 -20.76 -19.65 40.91
C SER A 420 -20.66 -18.58 39.83
N PHE A 421 -20.26 -17.38 40.24
CA PHE A 421 -19.96 -16.26 39.35
C PHE A 421 -18.59 -15.67 39.69
N LEU A 422 -17.70 -15.57 38.70
CA LEU A 422 -16.37 -15.01 38.90
C LEU A 422 -16.09 -13.92 37.88
N SER A 423 -15.54 -12.80 38.35
CA SER A 423 -15.07 -11.71 37.50
C SER A 423 -13.67 -11.31 37.94
N VAL A 424 -12.69 -11.40 37.05
CA VAL A 424 -11.29 -11.06 37.35
C VAL A 424 -10.67 -10.23 36.24
N ARG A 425 -9.97 -9.16 36.61
CA ARG A 425 -9.14 -8.39 35.69
C ARG A 425 -7.79 -9.07 35.54
N LEU A 426 -7.39 -9.32 34.30
CA LEU A 426 -6.17 -10.05 34.02
C LEU A 426 -4.94 -9.14 34.14
N PRO A 427 -3.88 -9.60 34.84
CA PRO A 427 -2.70 -8.77 35.08
C PRO A 427 -1.77 -8.66 33.87
N GLN A 428 -1.79 -9.64 32.96
CA GLN A 428 -0.85 -9.72 31.83
C GLN A 428 -1.48 -10.42 30.61
N ASP A 429 -0.84 -10.34 29.45
CA ASP A 429 -1.21 -11.16 28.30
C ASP A 429 -0.81 -12.61 28.57
N GLY A 430 -1.68 -13.59 28.27
CA GLY A 430 -1.29 -14.99 28.46
C GLY A 430 -2.41 -16.01 28.36
N VAL A 431 -2.07 -17.23 28.77
CA VAL A 431 -3.00 -18.35 28.89
C VAL A 431 -3.46 -18.45 30.34
N TYR A 432 -4.77 -18.57 30.51
CA TYR A 432 -5.41 -18.71 31.81
C TYR A 432 -6.14 -20.04 31.87
N ARG A 433 -5.99 -20.74 33.01
CA ARG A 433 -6.71 -21.98 33.27
C ARG A 433 -7.94 -21.68 34.11
N ILE A 434 -9.13 -21.92 33.54
CA ILE A 434 -10.40 -21.85 34.24
C ILE A 434 -10.74 -23.26 34.72
N GLU A 435 -10.74 -23.49 36.03
CA GLU A 435 -11.13 -24.76 36.63
C GLU A 435 -12.58 -24.67 37.12
N ALA A 436 -13.46 -25.48 36.53
CA ALA A 436 -14.83 -25.68 36.97
C ALA A 436 -14.90 -26.99 37.76
N ARG A 437 -15.36 -26.93 39.02
CA ARG A 437 -15.36 -28.10 39.91
C ARG A 437 -16.58 -28.13 40.81
N ALA A 438 -16.82 -29.30 41.40
CA ALA A 438 -17.72 -29.44 42.54
C ALA A 438 -16.97 -29.05 43.83
N THR A 439 -17.63 -28.32 44.73
CA THR A 439 -17.11 -28.08 46.08
C THR A 439 -17.06 -29.43 46.81
N ALA A 440 -15.85 -29.86 47.19
CA ALA A 440 -15.70 -31.04 48.03
C ALA A 440 -16.24 -30.66 49.42
N ALA A 441 -17.15 -31.47 49.98
CA ALA A 441 -17.68 -31.29 51.32
C ALA A 441 -16.55 -31.16 52.37
N ALA A 442 -16.10 -29.93 52.61
CA ALA A 442 -15.18 -29.60 53.67
C ALA A 442 -16.01 -29.19 54.88
N ARG A 443 -16.34 -30.21 55.69
CA ARG A 443 -16.66 -30.13 57.12
C ARG A 443 -17.25 -28.79 57.62
N GLY A 444 -18.57 -28.70 57.61
CA GLY A 444 -19.31 -27.68 58.36
C GLY A 444 -20.80 -27.99 58.39
N ALA A 445 -21.29 -28.53 59.51
CA ALA A 445 -22.69 -28.71 59.91
C ALA A 445 -23.59 -29.67 59.09
N THR A 446 -23.76 -30.88 59.63
CA THR A 446 -24.98 -31.73 59.70
C THR A 446 -26.13 -31.47 58.70
N HIS A 447 -26.37 -32.41 57.77
CA HIS A 447 -27.57 -33.26 57.83
C HIS A 447 -27.47 -34.50 56.92
N CYS A 448 -28.02 -35.61 57.41
CA CYS A 448 -27.94 -36.95 56.85
C CYS A 448 -28.62 -37.16 55.47
N GLY A 449 -27.95 -37.92 54.61
CA GLY A 449 -28.54 -39.06 53.91
C GLY A 449 -29.07 -38.87 52.48
N ARG A 450 -28.28 -39.27 51.47
CA ARG A 450 -28.58 -40.34 50.48
C ARG A 450 -27.55 -40.32 49.32
N ARG A 451 -27.40 -41.47 48.68
CA ARG A 451 -26.36 -41.89 47.71
C ARG A 451 -26.12 -40.89 46.55
N PRO A 452 -24.90 -40.88 45.97
CA PRO A 452 -24.54 -39.92 44.93
C PRO A 452 -25.20 -40.26 43.60
N ALA A 453 -26.13 -39.41 43.18
CA ALA A 453 -26.71 -39.41 41.84
C ALA A 453 -25.78 -38.66 40.87
N SER A 454 -25.82 -39.11 39.62
CA SER A 454 -24.95 -38.68 38.54
C SER A 454 -25.42 -37.33 37.95
N ARG A 455 -24.56 -36.30 37.96
CA ARG A 455 -24.95 -34.89 37.75
C ARG A 455 -24.77 -34.40 36.30
N ARG A 456 -25.49 -33.40 35.77
CA ARG A 456 -25.30 -32.81 34.41
C ARG A 456 -25.02 -31.29 34.52
N LEU A 457 -24.15 -30.75 33.66
CA LEU A 457 -23.77 -29.32 33.54
C LEU A 457 -24.37 -28.69 32.30
#